data_AF-G4Z766-F1
#
_entry.id   AF-G4Z766-F1
#
_cell.length_a   1.000
_cell.length_b   1.000
_cell.length_c   1.000
_cell.angle_alpha   90.00
_cell.angle_beta   90.00
_cell.angle_gamma   90.00
#
_symmetry.space_group_name_H-M   'P 1'
#
loop_
_entity.id
_entity.type
_entity.pdbx_description
1 polymer ?
#
loop_
_entity_poly.entity_id
_entity_poly.type
_entity_poly.pdbx_seq_one_letter_code
_entity_poly.pdbx_strand_id
1 'polypeptide(L)'
;MFAQRIVLLAVIFLLWEINAAVARRQADQVTDANRNLRTADQNQAASERLLWSYDSKDDERRWGWPGDNSSAASKWFTAIAKYRKAKKTNFWYPDDFIYAKLRETHSEADIAVLCQKLMNTSKAKKVAKTLQHHLFQAWNNRGMRLEDVADLLGVLVSTTNSVRSGILVDYQLKLTGEAVNRVRHG
;
A
#
# COMPACT_ATOMS: atom_id res chain seq x y z
N MET A 1 35.01 46.88 44.56
CA MET A 1 35.23 45.42 44.51
C MET A 1 33.97 44.56 44.71
N PHE A 2 32.92 45.03 45.39
CA PHE A 2 31.70 44.24 45.62
C PHE A 2 30.82 44.02 44.36
N ALA A 3 30.60 45.06 43.56
CA ALA A 3 29.74 44.98 42.36
C ALA A 3 30.27 43.98 41.30
N GLN A 4 31.58 43.89 41.12
CA GLN A 4 32.21 43.01 40.13
C GLN A 4 32.04 41.52 40.46
N ARG A 5 31.95 41.16 41.76
CA ARG A 5 31.68 39.79 42.20
C ARG A 5 30.23 39.38 41.97
N ILE A 6 29.29 40.31 42.13
CA ILE A 6 27.86 40.07 41.89
C ILE A 6 27.60 39.81 40.40
N VAL A 7 28.22 40.59 39.51
CA VAL A 7 28.10 40.41 38.06
C VAL A 7 28.64 39.05 37.61
N LEU A 8 29.79 38.62 38.15
CA LEU A 8 30.39 37.33 37.79
C LEU A 8 29.49 36.14 38.17
N LEU A 9 28.88 36.18 39.36
CA LEU A 9 27.95 35.14 39.81
C LEU A 9 26.68 35.09 38.95
N ALA A 10 26.15 36.26 38.54
CA ALA A 10 24.99 36.32 37.65
C ALA A 10 25.28 35.69 36.28
N VAL A 11 26.46 35.90 35.71
CA VAL A 11 26.87 35.30 34.43
C VAL A 11 27.02 33.78 34.53
N ILE A 12 27.62 33.28 35.62
CA ILE A 12 27.77 31.83 35.85
C ILE A 12 26.39 31.17 35.98
N PHE A 13 25.47 31.80 36.70
CA PHE A 13 24.10 31.30 36.85
C PHE A 13 23.38 31.24 35.50
N LEU A 14 23.48 32.30 34.69
CA LEU A 14 22.84 32.38 33.37
C LEU A 14 23.41 31.34 32.39
N LEU A 15 24.72 31.10 32.40
CA LEU A 15 25.37 30.06 31.60
C LEU A 15 24.93 28.65 32.03
N TRP A 16 24.79 28.42 33.34
CA TRP A 16 24.27 27.14 33.85
C TRP A 16 22.82 26.91 33.42
N GLU A 17 21.98 27.94 33.48
CA GLU A 17 20.58 27.85 33.09
C GLU A 17 20.40 27.58 31.58
N ILE A 18 21.20 28.24 30.73
CA ILE A 18 21.24 27.98 29.29
C ILE A 18 21.71 26.54 29.01
N ASN A 19 22.80 26.10 29.64
CA ASN A 19 23.33 24.75 29.44
C ASN A 19 22.32 23.67 29.89
N ALA A 20 21.66 23.89 31.03
CA ALA A 20 20.59 23.03 31.51
C ALA A 20 19.37 23.01 30.56
N ALA A 21 18.99 24.17 29.98
CA ALA A 21 17.90 24.24 29.01
C ALA A 21 18.21 23.51 27.70
N VAL A 22 19.45 23.59 27.21
CA VAL A 22 19.91 22.85 26.02
C VAL A 22 19.90 21.34 26.29
N ALA A 23 20.39 20.91 27.44
CA ALA A 23 20.38 19.49 27.84
C ALA A 23 18.94 18.93 27.93
N ARG A 24 17.99 19.70 28.48
CA ARG A 24 16.56 19.31 28.52
C ARG A 24 15.97 19.15 27.11
N ARG A 25 16.22 20.11 26.21
CA ARG A 25 15.74 20.03 24.82
C ARG A 25 16.29 18.83 24.06
N GLN A 26 17.56 18.49 24.29
CA GLN A 26 18.16 17.29 23.70
C GLN A 26 17.53 16.01 24.26
N ALA A 27 17.28 15.94 25.57
CA ALA A 27 16.61 14.80 26.20
C ALA A 27 15.18 14.62 25.68
N ASP A 28 14.42 15.71 25.49
CA ASP A 28 13.08 15.67 24.94
C ASP A 28 13.08 15.16 23.48
N GLN A 29 14.00 15.68 22.64
CA GLN A 29 14.14 15.21 21.25
C GLN A 29 14.47 13.71 21.15
N VAL A 30 15.37 13.21 22.02
CA VAL A 30 15.71 11.78 22.07
C VAL A 30 14.51 10.94 22.52
N THR A 31 13.73 11.44 23.48
CA THR A 31 12.55 10.76 24.00
C THR A 31 11.45 10.66 22.94
N ASP A 32 11.19 11.75 22.22
CA ASP A 32 10.22 11.76 21.10
C ASP A 32 10.65 10.86 19.95
N ALA A 33 11.94 10.88 19.60
CA ALA A 33 12.50 9.97 18.59
C ALA A 33 12.32 8.49 19.01
N ASN A 34 12.62 8.14 20.25
CA ASN A 34 12.44 6.79 20.78
C ASN A 34 10.96 6.36 20.81
N ARG A 35 10.04 7.26 21.18
CA ARG A 35 8.60 7.00 21.12
C ARG A 35 8.13 6.72 19.69
N ASN A 36 8.62 7.49 18.72
CA ASN A 36 8.28 7.31 17.31
C ASN A 36 8.83 5.98 16.75
N LEU A 37 10.05 5.60 17.12
CA LEU A 37 10.65 4.31 16.73
C LEU A 37 9.86 3.13 17.28
N ARG A 38 9.49 3.16 18.58
CA ARG A 38 8.69 2.10 19.21
C ARG A 38 7.30 1.97 18.57
N THR A 39 6.68 3.10 18.24
CA THR A 39 5.38 3.12 17.54
C THR A 39 5.50 2.56 16.12
N ALA A 40 6.59 2.86 15.41
CA ALA A 40 6.84 2.30 14.08
C ALA A 40 7.04 0.77 14.12
N ASP A 41 7.80 0.28 15.10
CA ASP A 41 8.04 -1.15 15.32
C ASP A 41 6.75 -1.91 15.66
N GLN A 42 5.94 -1.37 16.57
CA GLN A 42 4.61 -1.93 16.88
C GLN A 42 3.68 -1.95 15.67
N ASN A 43 3.67 -0.89 14.86
CA ASN A 43 2.87 -0.83 13.64
C ASN A 43 3.35 -1.84 12.59
N GLN A 44 4.66 -2.09 12.53
CA GLN A 44 5.23 -3.12 11.66
C GLN A 44 4.81 -4.51 12.13
N ALA A 45 5.02 -4.84 13.41
CA ALA A 45 4.65 -6.14 13.97
C ALA A 45 3.14 -6.42 13.86
N ALA A 46 2.29 -5.40 14.05
CA ALA A 46 0.86 -5.52 13.84
C ALA A 46 0.50 -5.76 12.35
N SER A 47 1.21 -5.10 11.43
CA SER A 47 1.00 -5.30 9.99
C SER A 47 1.47 -6.68 9.54
N GLU A 48 2.61 -7.17 10.04
CA GLU A 48 3.10 -8.53 9.80
C GLU A 48 2.13 -9.56 10.35
N ARG A 49 1.66 -9.42 11.60
CA ARG A 49 0.64 -10.31 12.17
C ARG A 49 -0.64 -10.35 11.35
N LEU A 50 -1.12 -9.20 10.87
CA LEU A 50 -2.29 -9.16 9.99
C LEU A 50 -2.01 -9.85 8.65
N LEU A 51 -0.87 -9.54 8.01
CA LEU A 51 -0.44 -10.13 6.75
C LEU A 51 -0.43 -11.66 6.84
N TRP A 52 0.18 -12.21 7.89
CA TRP A 52 0.31 -13.64 8.12
C TRP A 52 -0.97 -14.30 8.64
N SER A 53 -1.77 -13.61 9.46
CA SER A 53 -3.10 -14.09 9.85
C SER A 53 -3.97 -14.31 8.62
N TYR A 54 -3.87 -13.41 7.64
CA TYR A 54 -4.59 -13.54 6.37
C TYR A 54 -3.95 -14.54 5.39
N ASP A 55 -2.68 -14.91 5.58
CA ASP A 55 -1.99 -15.93 4.77
C ASP A 55 -2.16 -17.36 5.33
N SER A 56 -2.80 -17.50 6.51
CA SER A 56 -3.12 -18.80 7.09
C SER A 56 -4.25 -19.49 6.30
N LYS A 57 -4.00 -20.73 5.87
CA LYS A 57 -4.94 -21.57 5.09
C LYS A 57 -6.32 -21.75 5.73
N ASP A 58 -6.44 -21.56 7.05
CA ASP A 58 -7.70 -21.75 7.77
C ASP A 58 -8.71 -20.60 7.55
N ASP A 59 -8.26 -19.41 7.15
CA ASP A 59 -9.14 -18.27 6.86
C ASP A 59 -9.58 -18.22 5.39
N GLU A 60 -9.12 -19.14 4.52
CA GLU A 60 -9.47 -19.16 3.08
C GLU A 60 -10.98 -19.32 2.81
N ARG A 61 -11.69 -20.11 3.63
CA ARG A 61 -13.15 -20.22 3.57
C ARG A 61 -13.88 -18.98 4.10
N ARG A 62 -13.19 -18.14 4.87
CA ARG A 62 -13.75 -16.99 5.58
C ARG A 62 -13.81 -15.72 4.73
N TRP A 63 -13.14 -15.72 3.57
CA TRP A 63 -13.07 -14.55 2.69
C TRP A 63 -14.37 -14.17 2.01
N GLY A 64 -15.41 -15.02 2.07
CA GLY A 64 -16.78 -14.71 1.64
C GLY A 64 -16.86 -13.71 0.48
N TRP A 65 -16.67 -14.17 -0.75
CA TRP A 65 -16.95 -13.34 -1.94
C TRP A 65 -17.98 -14.06 -2.78
N PRO A 66 -19.24 -13.59 -2.71
CA PRO A 66 -19.67 -12.45 -3.52
C PRO A 66 -20.58 -11.43 -2.80
N GLY A 67 -20.35 -10.13 -3.00
CA GLY A 67 -21.41 -9.11 -2.87
C GLY A 67 -21.22 -7.98 -1.87
N ASP A 68 -20.68 -8.22 -0.68
CA ASP A 68 -20.77 -7.25 0.44
C ASP A 68 -19.53 -7.20 1.37
N ASN A 69 -18.74 -8.27 1.45
CA ASN A 69 -17.55 -8.38 2.32
C ASN A 69 -16.28 -7.66 1.80
N SER A 70 -16.48 -6.48 1.20
CA SER A 70 -15.40 -5.55 0.81
C SER A 70 -14.48 -5.12 1.96
N SER A 71 -14.86 -5.36 3.21
CA SER A 71 -14.10 -4.95 4.39
C SER A 71 -12.85 -5.81 4.66
N ALA A 72 -12.92 -7.13 4.45
CA ALA A 72 -11.79 -8.03 4.75
C ALA A 72 -10.67 -7.87 3.71
N ALA A 73 -11.01 -7.92 2.42
CA ALA A 73 -10.05 -7.66 1.34
C ALA A 73 -9.45 -6.25 1.44
N SER A 74 -10.27 -5.23 1.75
CA SER A 74 -9.75 -3.87 1.97
C SER A 74 -8.78 -3.79 3.16
N LYS A 75 -9.07 -4.48 4.26
CA LYS A 75 -8.16 -4.58 5.41
C LYS A 75 -6.86 -5.27 5.05
N TRP A 76 -6.91 -6.37 4.30
CA TRP A 76 -5.72 -7.10 3.86
C TRP A 76 -4.86 -6.25 2.91
N PHE A 77 -5.44 -5.65 1.87
CA PHE A 77 -4.71 -4.72 0.98
C PHE A 77 -4.14 -3.51 1.73
N THR A 78 -4.84 -3.01 2.75
CA THR A 78 -4.34 -1.94 3.61
C THR A 78 -3.15 -2.42 4.46
N ALA A 79 -3.19 -3.66 4.97
CA ALA A 79 -2.06 -4.25 5.70
C ALA A 79 -0.84 -4.41 4.79
N ILE A 80 -1.02 -4.88 3.55
CA ILE A 80 0.03 -4.95 2.53
C ILE A 80 0.62 -3.55 2.26
N ALA A 81 -0.23 -2.55 2.07
CA ALA A 81 0.22 -1.18 1.82
C ALA A 81 1.06 -0.62 2.98
N LYS A 82 0.64 -0.88 4.23
CA LYS A 82 1.41 -0.52 5.43
C LYS A 82 2.74 -1.28 5.50
N TYR A 83 2.73 -2.57 5.21
CA TYR A 83 3.92 -3.41 5.23
C TYR A 83 4.96 -2.94 4.20
N ARG A 84 4.55 -2.75 2.94
CA ARG A 84 5.42 -2.20 1.88
C ARG A 84 5.98 -0.82 2.25
N LYS A 85 5.17 0.04 2.89
CA LYS A 85 5.61 1.36 3.38
C LYS A 85 6.65 1.23 4.50
N ALA A 86 6.42 0.34 5.46
CA ALA A 86 7.33 0.12 6.59
C ALA A 86 8.70 -0.41 6.12
N LYS A 87 8.70 -1.38 5.19
CA LYS A 87 9.94 -1.94 4.63
C LYS A 87 10.59 -1.03 3.57
N LYS A 88 9.93 0.06 3.16
CA LYS A 88 10.34 0.96 2.06
C LYS A 88 10.62 0.23 0.74
N THR A 89 10.01 -0.94 0.53
CA THR A 89 10.20 -1.75 -0.67
C THR A 89 8.99 -2.64 -0.91
N ASN A 90 8.75 -2.96 -2.18
CA ASN A 90 7.76 -3.95 -2.59
C ASN A 90 8.34 -5.38 -2.62
N PHE A 91 9.68 -5.52 -2.55
CA PHE A 91 10.39 -6.79 -2.72
C PHE A 91 9.91 -7.90 -1.78
N TRP A 92 9.61 -7.57 -0.53
CA TRP A 92 9.19 -8.55 0.48
C TRP A 92 7.74 -9.03 0.31
N TYR A 93 6.95 -8.36 -0.51
CA TYR A 93 5.57 -8.76 -0.79
C TYR A 93 5.19 -8.25 -2.19
N PRO A 94 5.72 -8.88 -3.26
CA PRO A 94 5.58 -8.40 -4.63
C PRO A 94 4.16 -8.63 -5.16
N ASP A 95 3.80 -7.94 -6.25
CA ASP A 95 2.46 -8.09 -6.84
C ASP A 95 2.21 -9.51 -7.36
N ASP A 96 3.24 -10.19 -7.88
CA ASP A 96 3.18 -11.58 -8.35
C ASP A 96 2.78 -12.55 -7.24
N PHE A 97 3.27 -12.32 -6.01
CA PHE A 97 2.90 -13.13 -4.84
C PHE A 97 1.44 -12.90 -4.45
N ILE A 98 1.00 -11.63 -4.43
CA ILE A 98 -0.41 -11.29 -4.17
C ILE A 98 -1.32 -11.92 -5.22
N TYR A 99 -0.94 -11.83 -6.49
CA TYR A 99 -1.66 -12.42 -7.60
C TYR A 99 -1.75 -13.94 -7.45
N ALA A 100 -0.63 -14.63 -7.22
CA ALA A 100 -0.61 -16.08 -7.03
C ALA A 100 -1.55 -16.52 -5.91
N LYS A 101 -1.49 -15.83 -4.77
CA LYS A 101 -2.37 -16.10 -3.63
C LYS A 101 -3.85 -15.92 -3.94
N LEU A 102 -4.21 -14.81 -4.59
CA LEU A 102 -5.59 -14.59 -4.98
C LEU A 102 -6.08 -15.59 -6.04
N ARG A 103 -5.19 -16.10 -6.90
CA ARG A 103 -5.54 -17.09 -7.91
C ARG A 103 -5.82 -18.49 -7.36
N GLU A 104 -5.40 -18.79 -6.13
CA GLU A 104 -5.73 -20.06 -5.46
C GLU A 104 -7.25 -20.20 -5.25
N THR A 105 -7.95 -19.10 -5.03
CA THR A 105 -9.38 -19.09 -4.67
C THR A 105 -10.28 -18.28 -5.58
N HIS A 106 -9.73 -17.36 -6.38
CA HIS A 106 -10.50 -16.43 -7.21
C HIS A 106 -10.13 -16.47 -8.69
N SER A 107 -11.13 -16.19 -9.53
CA SER A 107 -10.95 -15.99 -10.96
C SER A 107 -10.22 -14.67 -11.24
N GLU A 108 -9.54 -14.56 -12.38
CA GLU A 108 -8.89 -13.30 -12.78
C GLU A 108 -9.88 -12.15 -12.91
N ALA A 109 -11.11 -12.45 -13.35
CA ALA A 109 -12.19 -11.48 -13.45
C ALA A 109 -12.57 -10.91 -12.08
N ASP A 110 -12.70 -11.76 -11.07
CA ASP A 110 -13.03 -11.34 -9.70
C ASP A 110 -11.90 -10.52 -9.07
N ILE A 111 -10.65 -10.91 -9.32
CA ILE A 111 -9.47 -10.16 -8.87
C ILE A 111 -9.44 -8.77 -9.51
N ALA A 112 -9.72 -8.67 -10.82
CA ALA A 112 -9.76 -7.39 -11.51
C ALA A 112 -10.89 -6.49 -10.97
N VAL A 113 -12.08 -7.06 -10.73
CA VAL A 113 -13.21 -6.36 -10.08
C VAL A 113 -12.85 -5.89 -8.68
N LEU A 114 -12.16 -6.72 -7.90
CA LEU A 114 -11.69 -6.35 -6.57
C LEU A 114 -10.72 -5.16 -6.64
N CYS A 115 -9.73 -5.21 -7.55
CA CYS A 115 -8.80 -4.11 -7.74
C CYS A 115 -9.53 -2.81 -8.10
N GLN A 116 -10.47 -2.87 -9.05
CA GLN A 116 -11.27 -1.70 -9.46
C GLN A 116 -12.03 -1.08 -8.28
N LYS A 117 -12.66 -1.92 -7.45
CA LYS A 117 -13.38 -1.47 -6.25
C LYS A 117 -12.43 -0.82 -5.24
N LEU A 118 -11.27 -1.42 -5.00
CA LEU A 118 -10.29 -0.94 -4.03
C LEU A 118 -9.58 0.34 -4.47
N MET A 119 -9.48 0.63 -5.77
CA MET A 119 -8.94 1.90 -6.25
C MET A 119 -9.72 3.12 -5.75
N ASN A 120 -11.01 2.94 -5.42
CA ASN A 120 -11.86 3.99 -4.86
C ASN A 120 -11.65 4.18 -3.34
N THR A 121 -10.86 3.32 -2.69
CA THR A 121 -10.51 3.42 -1.27
C THR A 121 -9.09 3.94 -1.11
N SER A 122 -8.94 5.12 -0.52
CA SER A 122 -7.68 5.90 -0.57
C SER A 122 -6.46 5.21 0.05
N LYS A 123 -6.63 4.21 0.93
CA LYS A 123 -5.52 3.52 1.63
C LYS A 123 -4.99 2.28 0.90
N ALA A 124 -5.84 1.58 0.15
CA ALA A 124 -5.46 0.38 -0.62
C ALA A 124 -5.20 0.68 -2.11
N LYS A 125 -5.57 1.88 -2.57
CA LYS A 125 -5.48 2.31 -3.98
C LYS A 125 -4.15 2.00 -4.67
N LYS A 126 -3.01 2.26 -4.01
CA LYS A 126 -1.70 2.04 -4.63
C LYS A 126 -1.44 0.56 -4.91
N VAL A 127 -1.74 -0.32 -3.95
CA VAL A 127 -1.57 -1.77 -4.10
C VAL A 127 -2.54 -2.33 -5.14
N ALA A 128 -3.81 -1.91 -5.09
CA ALA A 128 -4.81 -2.30 -6.08
C ALA A 128 -4.40 -1.89 -7.51
N LYS A 129 -3.87 -0.67 -7.68
CA LYS A 129 -3.41 -0.17 -8.98
C LYS A 129 -2.20 -0.97 -9.51
N THR A 130 -1.21 -1.28 -8.67
CA THR A 130 -0.03 -2.02 -9.15
C THR A 130 -0.38 -3.47 -9.48
N LEU A 131 -1.23 -4.10 -8.67
CA LEU A 131 -1.74 -5.43 -8.95
C LEU A 131 -2.60 -5.49 -10.23
N GLN A 132 -3.46 -4.49 -10.47
CA GLN A 132 -4.24 -4.41 -11.70
C GLN A 132 -3.33 -4.24 -12.93
N HIS A 133 -2.27 -3.45 -12.80
CA HIS A 133 -1.26 -3.33 -13.85
C HIS A 133 -0.59 -4.67 -14.15
N HIS A 134 -0.22 -5.42 -13.11
CA HIS A 134 0.35 -6.76 -13.23
C HIS A 134 -0.61 -7.72 -13.96
N LEU A 135 -1.91 -7.70 -13.63
CA LEU A 135 -2.94 -8.46 -14.35
C LEU A 135 -2.98 -8.11 -15.84
N PHE A 136 -3.02 -6.82 -16.17
CA PHE A 136 -3.07 -6.36 -17.56
C PHE A 136 -1.82 -6.75 -18.33
N GLN A 137 -0.64 -6.67 -17.71
CA GLN A 137 0.60 -7.16 -18.31
C GLN A 137 0.54 -8.68 -18.53
N ALA A 138 0.02 -9.44 -17.58
CA ALA A 138 -0.13 -10.89 -17.73
C ALA A 138 -1.09 -11.26 -18.86
N TRP A 139 -2.19 -10.53 -19.05
CA TRP A 139 -3.12 -10.72 -20.17
C TRP A 139 -2.47 -10.37 -21.51
N ASN A 140 -1.77 -9.24 -21.58
CA ASN A 140 -1.07 -8.79 -22.78
C ASN A 140 0.06 -9.77 -23.17
N ASN A 141 0.84 -10.26 -22.20
CA ASN A 141 1.90 -11.24 -22.42
C ASN A 141 1.35 -12.59 -22.91
N ARG A 142 0.11 -12.92 -22.54
CA ARG A 142 -0.63 -14.09 -23.06
C ARG A 142 -1.22 -13.85 -24.46
N GLY A 143 -1.08 -12.65 -25.01
CA GLY A 143 -1.66 -12.28 -26.31
C GLY A 143 -3.18 -12.10 -26.27
N MET A 144 -3.77 -11.88 -25.09
CA MET A 144 -5.22 -11.71 -24.97
C MET A 144 -5.67 -10.42 -25.63
N ARG A 145 -6.59 -10.56 -26.59
CA ARG A 145 -7.24 -9.44 -27.27
C ARG A 145 -8.31 -8.83 -26.39
N LEU A 146 -8.82 -7.67 -26.82
CA LEU A 146 -9.90 -6.98 -26.11
C LEU A 146 -11.15 -7.87 -26.01
N GLU A 147 -11.45 -8.66 -27.05
CA GLU A 147 -12.59 -9.58 -27.03
C GLU A 147 -12.41 -10.70 -26.00
N ASP A 148 -11.21 -11.27 -25.89
CA ASP A 148 -10.89 -12.33 -24.92
C ASP A 148 -11.01 -11.81 -23.48
N VAL A 149 -10.57 -10.57 -23.23
CA VAL A 149 -10.71 -9.93 -21.91
C VAL A 149 -12.18 -9.57 -21.63
N ALA A 150 -12.94 -9.15 -22.65
CA ALA A 150 -14.37 -8.90 -22.50
C ALA A 150 -15.14 -10.18 -22.15
N ASP A 151 -14.75 -11.31 -22.73
CA ASP A 151 -15.33 -12.63 -22.43
C ASP A 151 -14.94 -13.09 -21.03
N LEU A 152 -13.65 -12.98 -20.67
CA LEU A 152 -13.15 -13.25 -19.33
C LEU A 152 -13.91 -12.47 -18.25
N LEU A 153 -14.18 -11.19 -18.52
CA LEU A 153 -14.94 -10.33 -17.60
C LEU A 153 -16.45 -10.60 -17.66
N GLY A 154 -16.95 -11.32 -18.66
CA GLY A 154 -18.39 -11.56 -18.87
C GLY A 154 -19.16 -10.31 -19.29
N VAL A 155 -18.52 -9.40 -20.03
CA VAL A 155 -19.09 -8.12 -20.48
C VAL A 155 -19.75 -8.23 -21.87
N LEU A 156 -19.38 -9.23 -22.67
CA LEU A 156 -19.96 -9.49 -24.00
C LEU A 156 -21.48 -9.79 -23.96
N VAL A 157 -21.98 -10.23 -22.80
CA VAL A 157 -23.38 -10.67 -22.60
C VAL A 157 -24.23 -9.61 -21.88
N SER A 158 -23.62 -8.58 -21.28
CA SER A 158 -24.38 -7.53 -20.57
C SER A 158 -23.54 -6.26 -20.34
N THR A 159 -23.87 -5.18 -21.05
CA THR A 159 -23.23 -3.85 -20.93
C THR A 159 -23.60 -3.09 -19.65
N THR A 160 -24.44 -3.66 -18.78
CA THR A 160 -24.96 -3.01 -17.56
C THR A 160 -23.99 -3.04 -16.37
N ASN A 161 -22.92 -3.85 -16.41
CA ASN A 161 -21.93 -3.90 -15.32
C ASN A 161 -20.83 -2.83 -15.50
N SER A 162 -21.09 -1.62 -15.02
CA SER A 162 -20.20 -0.46 -15.16
C SER A 162 -18.77 -0.69 -14.65
N VAL A 163 -18.60 -1.53 -13.63
CA VAL A 163 -17.26 -1.86 -13.08
C VAL A 163 -16.46 -2.67 -14.10
N ARG A 164 -17.04 -3.73 -14.66
CA ARG A 164 -16.36 -4.61 -15.61
C ARG A 164 -16.12 -3.93 -16.95
N SER A 165 -17.08 -3.14 -17.43
CA SER A 165 -16.88 -2.28 -18.60
C SER A 165 -15.74 -1.28 -18.38
N GLY A 166 -15.63 -0.68 -17.18
CA GLY A 166 -14.52 0.19 -16.83
C GLY A 166 -13.15 -0.48 -16.90
N ILE A 167 -13.04 -1.72 -16.39
CA ILE A 167 -11.79 -2.52 -16.47
C ILE A 167 -11.38 -2.75 -17.92
N LEU A 168 -12.35 -3.06 -18.80
CA LEU A 168 -12.08 -3.30 -20.22
C LEU A 168 -11.54 -2.04 -20.91
N VAL A 169 -12.11 -0.87 -20.61
CA VAL A 169 -11.61 0.43 -21.10
C VAL A 169 -10.20 0.71 -20.59
N ASP A 170 -9.94 0.47 -19.30
CA ASP A 170 -8.62 0.66 -18.70
C ASP A 170 -7.56 -0.26 -19.35
N TYR A 171 -7.93 -1.50 -19.70
CA TYR A 171 -7.06 -2.42 -20.43
C TYR A 171 -6.77 -1.93 -21.86
N GLN A 172 -7.79 -1.46 -22.59
CA GLN A 172 -7.61 -0.89 -23.93
C GLN A 172 -6.65 0.30 -23.91
N LEU A 173 -6.79 1.22 -22.95
CA LEU A 173 -5.89 2.37 -22.79
C LEU A 173 -4.44 1.95 -22.50
N LYS A 174 -4.24 0.86 -21.76
CA LYS A 174 -2.92 0.30 -21.50
C LYS A 174 -2.27 -0.23 -22.78
N LEU A 175 -3.01 -0.97 -23.60
CA LEU A 175 -2.52 -1.49 -24.88
C LEU A 175 -2.14 -0.36 -25.85
N THR A 176 -2.97 0.67 -25.98
CA THR A 176 -2.69 1.80 -26.88
C THR A 176 -1.49 2.62 -26.40
N GLY A 177 -1.38 2.88 -25.09
CA GLY A 177 -0.23 3.58 -24.52
C GLY A 177 1.10 2.84 -24.72
N GLU A 178 1.09 1.50 -24.63
CA GLU A 178 2.29 0.71 -24.92
C GLU A 178 2.66 0.71 -26.41
N ALA A 179 1.67 0.66 -27.31
CA ALA A 179 1.91 0.74 -28.74
C ALA A 179 2.57 2.07 -29.13
N VAL A 180 2.08 3.20 -28.59
CA VAL A 180 2.68 4.53 -28.82
C VAL A 180 4.13 4.59 -28.34
N ASN A 181 4.43 4.02 -27.17
CA ASN A 181 5.80 4.01 -26.65
C ASN A 181 6.75 3.17 -27.50
N ARG A 182 6.30 2.03 -28.05
CA ARG A 182 7.13 1.21 -28.97
C ARG A 182 7.47 1.96 -30.26
N VAL A 183 6.50 2.68 -30.84
CA VAL A 183 6.72 3.49 -32.06
C VAL A 183 7.68 4.66 -31.80
N ARG A 184 7.71 5.21 -30.59
CA ARG A 184 8.59 6.33 -30.23
C ARG A 184 10.04 5.92 -29.97
N HIS A 185 10.28 4.64 -29.65
CA HIS A 185 11.58 4.12 -29.24
C HIS A 185 12.17 3.09 -30.21
N GLY A 186 11.47 2.73 -31.28
CA GLY A 186 11.97 1.94 -32.41
C GLY A 186 12.41 2.84 -33.55
#